data_AF-A0A1Y1Y658-F1
#
_entry.id   AF-A0A1Y1Y658-F1
#
_cell.length_a   1.000
_cell.length_b   1.000
_cell.length_c   1.000
_cell.angle_alpha   90.00
_cell.angle_beta   90.00
_cell.angle_gamma   90.00
#
_symmetry.space_group_name_H-M   'P 1'
#
loop_
_entity.id
_entity.type
_entity.pdbx_description
1 polymer ?
#
loop_
_entity_poly.entity_id
_entity_poly.type
_entity_poly.pdbx_seq_one_letter_code
_entity_poly.pdbx_strand_id
1 'polypeptide(L)'
;MVPLGSFKAKYCNSCNVMKPERCHHCSACDRCILKMDHHCPWINRCVGWRNYKLFYLFILYATLFCFFIIASVIPPLVSRAKVITPP
;
A
#
# COMPACT_ATOMS: atom_id res chain seq x y z
N MET A 1 34.07 14.21 2.18
CA MET A 1 33.48 14.30 3.53
C MET A 1 32.03 14.73 3.37
N VAL A 2 31.08 13.80 3.36
CA VAL A 2 29.64 14.11 3.33
C VAL A 2 29.24 14.48 4.76
N PRO A 3 28.55 15.60 5.00
CA PRO A 3 28.17 15.97 6.35
C PRO A 3 27.19 14.93 6.88
N LEU A 4 27.57 14.25 7.97
CA LEU A 4 26.69 13.38 8.74
C LEU A 4 25.58 14.27 9.32
N GLY A 5 24.50 14.44 8.56
CA GLY A 5 23.26 15.02 9.06
C GLY A 5 22.93 14.33 10.38
N SER A 6 22.78 15.12 11.45
CA SER A 6 22.58 14.65 12.81
C SER A 6 21.45 13.61 12.88
N PHE A 7 21.79 12.32 12.86
CA PHE A 7 20.86 11.24 13.12
C PHE A 7 20.54 11.23 14.62
N LYS A 8 19.80 12.23 15.09
CA LYS A 8 19.17 12.18 16.41
C LYS A 8 18.11 11.08 16.37
N ALA A 9 18.41 9.95 16.99
CA ALA A 9 17.42 8.91 17.25
C ALA A 9 16.21 9.54 17.96
N LYS A 10 15.03 9.44 17.36
CA LYS A 10 13.80 10.06 17.88
C LYS A 10 13.17 9.11 18.89
N TYR A 11 12.69 9.59 20.02
CA TYR A 11 11.97 8.74 20.98
C TYR A 11 10.47 8.65 20.62
N CYS A 12 9.84 7.52 20.95
CA CYS A 12 8.39 7.36 20.92
C CYS A 12 7.84 7.32 22.34
N ASN A 13 7.09 8.35 22.75
CA ASN A 13 6.45 8.37 24.07
C ASN A 13 5.40 7.25 24.20
N SER A 14 4.52 7.08 23.21
CA SER A 14 3.43 6.09 23.26
C SER A 14 3.92 4.64 23.38
N CYS A 15 5.01 4.29 22.72
CA CYS A 15 5.57 2.94 22.76
C CYS A 15 6.74 2.78 23.75
N ASN A 16 7.18 3.86 24.39
CA ASN A 16 8.34 3.90 25.28
C ASN A 16 9.62 3.29 24.68
N VAL A 17 9.94 3.64 23.42
CA VAL A 17 11.11 3.11 22.69
C VAL A 17 11.83 4.19 21.88
N MET A 18 13.15 4.07 21.76
CA MET A 18 13.93 4.83 20.78
C MET A 18 13.58 4.33 19.36
N LYS A 19 13.12 5.22 18.49
CA LYS A 19 12.78 4.91 17.11
C LYS A 19 14.05 4.71 16.31
N PRO A 20 14.20 3.55 15.64
CA PRO A 20 15.21 3.39 14.60
C PRO A 20 15.02 4.42 13.49
N GLU A 21 16.03 4.58 12.65
CA GLU A 21 15.92 5.45 11.48
C GLU A 21 14.69 5.09 10.62
N ARG A 22 13.98 6.11 10.13
CA ARG A 22 12.78 5.96 9.29
C ARG A 22 11.62 5.20 9.95
N CYS A 23 11.65 4.98 11.26
CA CYS A 23 10.54 4.40 12.01
C CYS A 23 9.53 5.50 12.40
N HIS A 24 8.24 5.21 12.23
CA HIS A 24 7.15 6.12 12.62
C HIS A 24 6.13 5.37 13.48
N HIS A 25 5.52 6.07 14.43
CA HIS A 25 4.42 5.52 15.22
C HIS A 25 3.12 5.73 14.45
N CYS A 26 2.38 4.66 14.23
CA CYS A 26 1.03 4.74 13.69
C CYS A 26 0.03 4.64 14.83
N SER A 27 -0.76 5.69 15.04
CA SER A 27 -1.82 5.72 16.06
C SER A 27 -2.92 4.69 15.78
N ALA A 28 -3.28 4.48 14.51
CA ALA A 28 -4.30 3.50 14.12
C ALA A 28 -3.89 2.05 14.42
N CYS A 29 -2.59 1.72 14.38
CA CYS A 29 -2.07 0.40 14.76
C CYS A 29 -1.51 0.36 16.19
N ASP A 30 -1.50 1.51 16.88
CA ASP A 30 -0.87 1.75 18.18
C ASP A 30 0.53 1.14 18.35
N ARG A 31 1.38 1.33 17.33
CA ARG A 31 2.75 0.79 17.35
C ARG A 31 3.70 1.53 16.41
N CYS A 32 4.98 1.46 16.75
CA CYS A 32 6.07 1.87 15.88
C CYS A 32 6.25 0.88 14.71
N ILE A 33 6.28 1.42 13.50
CA ILE A 33 6.46 0.67 12.25
C ILE A 33 7.79 1.09 11.61
N LEU A 34 8.69 0.13 11.42
CA LEU A 34 9.98 0.35 10.78
C LEU A 34 9.81 0.66 9.28
N LYS A 35 10.52 1.69 8.80
CA LYS A 35 10.39 2.19 7.42
C LYS A 35 8.92 2.33 7.02
N MET A 36 8.13 2.93 7.91
CA MET A 36 6.70 3.15 7.68
C MET A 36 6.52 3.99 6.42
N ASP A 37 5.66 3.52 5.54
CA ASP A 37 5.20 4.29 4.39
C ASP A 37 3.85 4.95 4.74
N HIS A 38 2.81 4.15 4.95
CA HIS A 38 1.49 4.64 5.37
C HIS A 38 0.68 3.58 6.11
N HIS A 39 -0.39 4.00 6.81
CA HIS A 39 -1.47 3.10 7.22
C HIS A 39 -2.47 3.00 6.07
N CYS A 40 -2.70 1.78 5.57
CA CYS A 40 -3.59 1.55 4.44
C CYS A 40 -4.92 0.98 4.96
N PRO A 41 -6.03 1.74 4.87
CA PRO A 41 -7.35 1.26 5.31
C PRO A 41 -7.81 0.03 4.52
N TRP A 42 -7.46 -0.05 3.23
CA TRP A 42 -7.88 -1.12 2.32
C TRP A 42 -7.40 -2.51 2.73
N ILE A 43 -6.22 -2.60 3.37
CA ILE A 43 -5.67 -3.84 3.90
C ILE A 43 -5.70 -3.90 5.43
N ASN A 44 -6.29 -2.88 6.07
CA ASN A 44 -6.36 -2.67 7.50
C ASN A 44 -5.02 -2.91 8.23
N ARG A 45 -3.91 -2.44 7.62
CA ARG A 45 -2.55 -2.59 8.16
C ARG A 45 -1.64 -1.47 7.66
N CYS A 46 -0.56 -1.22 8.40
CA CYS A 46 0.53 -0.39 7.90
C CYS A 46 1.33 -1.09 6.81
N VAL A 47 1.68 -0.33 5.78
CA VAL A 47 2.73 -0.66 4.82
C VAL A 47 4.04 -0.12 5.36
N GLY A 48 5.03 -0.99 5.50
CA GLY A 48 6.35 -0.66 6.00
C GLY A 48 7.36 -1.74 5.65
N TRP A 49 8.50 -1.77 6.35
CA TRP A 49 9.63 -2.63 5.98
C TRP A 49 9.26 -4.09 5.67
N ARG A 50 8.43 -4.72 6.51
CA ARG A 50 8.14 -6.17 6.44
C ARG A 50 7.20 -6.55 5.29
N ASN A 51 6.44 -5.62 4.74
CA ASN A 51 5.42 -5.91 3.73
C ASN A 51 5.44 -4.96 2.53
N TYR A 52 6.38 -4.02 2.45
CA TYR A 52 6.50 -3.06 1.35
C TYR A 52 6.51 -3.75 -0.02
N LYS A 53 7.37 -4.76 -0.22
CA LYS A 53 7.43 -5.53 -1.47
C LYS A 53 6.09 -6.21 -1.79
N LEU A 54 5.44 -6.80 -0.78
CA LEU A 54 4.17 -7.50 -0.95
C LEU A 54 3.05 -6.53 -1.32
N PHE A 55 3.03 -5.33 -0.75
CA PHE A 55 2.08 -4.28 -1.10
C PHE A 55 2.24 -3.85 -2.56
N TYR A 56 3.47 -3.66 -3.05
CA TYR A 56 3.73 -3.36 -4.46
C TYR A 56 3.26 -4.49 -5.39
N LEU A 57 3.55 -5.75 -5.04
CA LEU A 57 3.06 -6.90 -5.80
C LEU A 57 1.53 -6.98 -5.80
N PHE A 58 0.88 -6.68 -4.67
CA PHE A 58 -0.58 -6.59 -4.58
C PHE A 58 -1.14 -5.56 -5.57
N ILE A 59 -0.61 -4.34 -5.61
CA ILE A 59 -1.06 -3.31 -6.57
C ILE A 59 -0.82 -3.73 -8.01
N LEU A 60 0.34 -4.33 -8.32
CA LEU A 60 0.66 -4.82 -9.66
C LEU A 60 -0.33 -5.92 -10.11
N TYR A 61 -0.54 -6.95 -9.28
CA TYR A 61 -1.44 -8.05 -9.64
C TYR A 61 -2.91 -7.61 -9.68
N ALA A 62 -3.34 -6.71 -8.79
CA ALA A 62 -4.68 -6.13 -8.86
C ALA A 62 -4.88 -5.37 -10.18
N THR A 63 -3.88 -4.61 -10.62
CA THR A 63 -3.92 -3.89 -11.91
C THR A 63 -4.01 -4.84 -13.10
N LEU A 64 -3.17 -5.87 -13.13
CA LEU A 64 -3.20 -6.90 -14.18
C LEU A 64 -4.54 -7.66 -14.20
N PHE A 65 -5.11 -7.93 -13.01
CA PHE A 65 -6.41 -8.57 -12.89
C PHE A 65 -7.53 -7.68 -13.46
N CYS A 66 -7.51 -6.38 -13.18
CA CYS A 66 -8.46 -5.44 -13.80
C CYS A 66 -8.36 -5.47 -15.34
N PHE A 67 -7.15 -5.47 -15.91
CA PHE A 67 -6.97 -5.59 -17.36
C PHE A 67 -7.48 -6.92 -17.91
N PHE A 68 -7.22 -8.03 -17.21
CA PHE A 68 -7.72 -9.34 -17.60
C PHE A 68 -9.26 -9.37 -17.63
N ILE A 69 -9.92 -8.81 -16.62
CA ILE A 69 -11.38 -8.72 -16.56
C ILE A 69 -11.92 -7.84 -17.69
N ILE A 70 -11.31 -6.68 -17.93
CA ILE A 70 -11.68 -5.79 -19.05
C ILE A 70 -11.59 -6.55 -20.38
N ALA A 71 -10.48 -7.24 -20.64
CA ALA A 71 -10.26 -7.95 -21.89
C ALA A 71 -11.18 -9.17 -22.08
N SER A 72 -11.49 -9.89 -21.00
CA SER A 72 -12.27 -11.13 -21.07
C SER A 72 -13.79 -10.93 -20.97
N VAL A 73 -14.24 -9.93 -20.20
CA VAL A 73 -15.66 -9.75 -19.86
C VAL A 73 -16.32 -8.65 -20.68
N ILE A 74 -15.65 -7.53 -20.97
CA ILE A 74 -16.29 -6.41 -21.66
C ILE A 74 -16.71 -6.75 -23.10
N PRO A 75 -15.89 -7.43 -23.94
CA PRO A 75 -16.31 -7.74 -25.32
C PRO A 75 -17.61 -8.54 -25.41
N PRO A 76 -17.80 -9.68 -24.71
CA PRO A 76 -19.07 -10.40 -24.78
C PRO A 76 -20.24 -9.62 -24.18
N LEU A 77 -20.02 -8.78 -23.17
CA LEU A 77 -21.06 -7.92 -22.62
C LEU A 77 -21.53 -6.86 -23.63
N VAL A 78 -20.61 -6.18 -24.31
CA VAL A 78 -20.94 -5.18 -25.34
C VAL A 78 -21.66 -5.84 -26.51
N SER A 79 -21.19 -7.01 -26.97
CA SER A 79 -21.86 -7.75 -28.03
C SER A 79 -23.30 -8.12 -27.65
N ARG A 80 -23.53 -8.56 -26.41
CA ARG A 80 -24.89 -8.86 -25.91
C ARG A 80 -25.76 -7.61 -25.78
N ALA A 81 -25.22 -6.51 -25.26
CA ALA A 81 -25.96 -5.27 -25.11
C ALA A 81 -26.45 -4.74 -26.46
N LYS A 82 -25.61 -4.78 -27.50
CA LYS A 82 -25.98 -4.39 -28.87
C LYS A 82 -27.11 -5.24 -29.47
N VAL A 83 -27.24 -6.51 -29.06
CA VAL A 83 -28.34 -7.38 -29.49
C VAL A 83 -29.65 -7.05 -28.78
N ILE A 84 -29.59 -6.72 -27.48
CA ILE A 84 -30.78 -6.45 -26.66
C ILE A 84 -31.35 -5.05 -26.92
N THR A 85 -30.48 -4.06 -27.14
CA THR A 85 -30.87 -2.69 -27.50
C THR A 85 -30.37 -2.37 -28.91
N PRO A 86 -31.05 -2.87 -29.96
CA PRO A 86 -30.77 -2.42 -31.32
C PRO A 86 -31.14 -0.92 -31.45
N PRO A 87 -30.48 -0.18 -32.37
CA PRO A 87 -30.79 1.22 -32.64
C PRO A 87 -32.21 1.43 -33.17
#